data_AF-A0A5N7ZBE9-F1
#
_entry.id   AF-A0A5N7ZBE9-F1
#
_cell.length_a   1.000
_cell.length_b   1.000
_cell.length_c   1.000
_cell.angle_alpha   90.00
_cell.angle_beta   90.00
_cell.angle_gamma   90.00
#
_symmetry.space_group_name_H-M   'P 1'
#
loop_
_entity.id
_entity.type
_entity.pdbx_description
1 polymer ?
#
loop_
_entity_poly.entity_id
_entity_poly.type
_entity_poly.pdbx_seq_one_letter_code
_entity_poly.pdbx_strand_id
1 'polypeptide(L)'
;MKQTTNTILMIRPVAFRMNEQTAVNNYYQKVLDNLLPATVNAKAQEEFDAFVEKLKNVGVNVIVVEDTVTPDTPDSIFPNNWISFHENGDVALYPMFAENRRLERREDILDILEEKGFQIENIVDYTSAEEDNIFLEGTGSLLLDRENGKAYCALSPRADEELMIEFCEDFELNPVIFEAYQTVNGERKHIYHTNVMMCLAETFAVICADCIDDTKERKMVLD
;
A
#
# COMPACT_ATOMS: atom_id res chain seq x y z
N MET A 1 -3.87 18.79 6.68
CA MET A 1 -3.44 17.63 7.48
C MET A 1 -1.92 17.54 7.46
N LYS A 2 -1.25 16.98 8.48
CA LYS A 2 0.21 16.80 8.43
C LYS A 2 0.61 15.81 7.33
N GLN A 3 1.60 16.16 6.50
CA GLN A 3 2.09 15.27 5.44
C GLN A 3 2.85 14.06 6.00
N THR A 4 3.61 14.25 7.08
CA THR A 4 4.50 13.24 7.66
C THR A 4 3.99 12.71 9.00
N THR A 5 4.33 11.46 9.32
CA THR A 5 4.09 10.83 10.62
C THR A 5 5.41 10.59 11.36
N ASN A 6 5.36 10.53 12.69
CA ASN A 6 6.46 10.06 13.54
C ASN A 6 6.25 8.62 14.03
N THR A 7 5.13 7.99 13.68
CA THR A 7 4.78 6.63 14.07
C THR A 7 4.45 5.77 12.85
N ILE A 8 5.00 4.56 12.82
CA ILE A 8 4.80 3.59 11.73
C ILE A 8 4.31 2.27 12.33
N LEU A 9 3.22 1.74 11.77
CA LEU A 9 2.78 0.36 11.98
C LEU A 9 3.52 -0.55 10.99
N MET A 10 4.09 -1.64 11.49
CA MET A 10 4.73 -2.67 10.68
C MET A 10 4.27 -4.05 11.13
N ILE A 11 4.02 -4.95 10.17
CA ILE A 11 3.68 -6.35 10.45
C ILE A 11 4.94 -7.19 10.24
N ARG A 12 5.34 -7.96 11.26
CA ARG A 12 6.52 -8.81 11.18
C ARG A 12 6.23 -9.99 10.23
N PRO A 13 7.06 -10.25 9.21
CA PRO A 13 6.84 -11.39 8.32
C PRO A 13 6.99 -12.72 9.06
N VAL A 14 6.07 -13.65 8.80
CA VAL A 14 6.10 -15.01 9.35
C VAL A 14 6.23 -16.11 8.27
N ALA A 15 5.76 -15.83 7.05
CA ALA A 15 5.77 -16.77 5.92
C ALA A 15 6.07 -16.08 4.57
N PHE A 16 6.88 -15.01 4.59
CA PHE A 16 7.20 -14.19 3.42
C PHE A 16 7.87 -15.01 2.30
N ARG A 17 7.30 -14.89 1.10
CA ARG A 17 7.75 -15.56 -0.14
C ARG A 17 7.05 -14.91 -1.34
N MET A 18 7.36 -15.39 -2.55
CA MET A 18 6.56 -15.06 -3.74
C MET A 18 5.10 -15.47 -3.52
N ASN A 19 4.17 -14.57 -3.81
CA ASN A 19 2.74 -14.84 -3.72
C ASN A 19 2.18 -15.16 -5.10
N GLU A 20 1.71 -16.39 -5.26
CA GLU A 20 1.24 -16.94 -6.52
C GLU A 20 0.02 -16.18 -7.07
N GLN A 21 -0.83 -15.65 -6.19
CA GLN A 21 -2.03 -14.90 -6.60
C GLN A 21 -1.71 -13.49 -7.07
N THR A 22 -0.66 -12.86 -6.54
CA THR A 22 -0.27 -11.49 -6.96
C THR A 22 0.73 -11.49 -8.11
N ALA A 23 1.47 -12.58 -8.31
CA ALA A 23 2.46 -12.72 -9.38
C ALA A 23 1.89 -12.58 -10.81
N VAL A 24 0.57 -12.74 -10.99
CA VAL A 24 -0.12 -12.60 -12.29
C VAL A 24 -0.03 -11.19 -12.88
N ASN A 25 0.06 -10.17 -12.03
CA ASN A 25 0.14 -8.75 -12.39
C ASN A 25 1.20 -7.97 -11.60
N ASN A 26 1.89 -8.59 -10.63
CA ASN A 26 3.08 -8.05 -9.98
C ASN A 26 4.37 -8.62 -10.62
N TYR A 27 4.80 -7.99 -11.72
CA TYR A 27 5.98 -8.40 -12.48
C TYR A 27 7.34 -8.14 -11.79
N TYR A 28 7.33 -7.58 -10.58
CA TYR A 28 8.55 -7.36 -9.78
C TYR A 28 8.91 -8.57 -8.93
N GLN A 29 7.98 -9.50 -8.74
CA GLN A 29 8.26 -10.75 -8.04
C GLN A 29 9.17 -11.64 -8.89
N LYS A 30 10.16 -12.23 -8.23
CA LYS A 30 11.11 -13.15 -8.86
C LYS A 30 11.13 -14.45 -8.09
N VAL A 31 11.08 -15.55 -8.82
CA VAL A 31 11.44 -16.86 -8.27
C VAL A 31 12.95 -16.84 -8.07
N LEU A 32 13.39 -16.99 -6.82
CA LEU A 32 14.79 -17.17 -6.51
C LEU A 32 15.10 -18.66 -6.60
N ASP A 33 15.49 -19.12 -7.78
CA ASP A 33 15.94 -20.48 -8.00
C ASP A 33 17.02 -20.81 -6.96
N ASN A 34 16.80 -21.87 -6.16
CA ASN A 34 17.67 -22.38 -5.09
C ASN A 34 17.53 -21.78 -3.68
N LEU A 35 16.47 -21.00 -3.37
CA LEU A 35 16.15 -20.63 -1.99
C LEU A 35 14.85 -21.29 -1.52
N LEU A 36 14.92 -21.96 -0.36
CA LEU A 36 13.73 -22.48 0.31
C LEU A 36 12.91 -21.30 0.86
N PRO A 37 11.57 -21.37 0.87
CA PRO A 37 10.72 -20.31 1.43
C PRO A 37 11.11 -19.92 2.87
N ALA A 38 11.46 -20.89 3.71
CA ALA A 38 11.94 -20.63 5.07
C ALA A 38 13.24 -19.79 5.09
N THR A 39 14.15 -19.99 4.13
CA THR A 39 15.37 -19.18 4.01
C THR A 39 15.05 -17.76 3.54
N VAL A 40 14.07 -17.59 2.65
CA VAL A 40 13.60 -16.27 2.21
C VAL A 40 12.97 -15.52 3.38
N ASN A 41 12.08 -16.15 4.13
CA ASN A 41 11.46 -15.53 5.30
C ASN A 41 12.47 -15.17 6.39
N ALA A 42 13.45 -16.04 6.67
CA ALA A 42 14.51 -15.73 7.65
C ALA A 42 15.29 -14.47 7.26
N LYS A 43 15.67 -14.33 5.97
CA LYS A 43 16.32 -13.11 5.49
C LYS A 43 15.41 -11.89 5.56
N ALA A 44 14.14 -12.03 5.21
CA ALA A 44 13.16 -10.95 5.31
C ALA A 44 12.99 -10.48 6.77
N GLN A 45 13.01 -11.40 7.74
CA GLN A 45 13.00 -11.06 9.16
C GLN A 45 14.27 -10.31 9.59
N GLU A 46 15.46 -10.74 9.14
CA GLU A 46 16.71 -10.03 9.40
C GLU A 46 16.70 -8.60 8.83
N GLU A 47 16.24 -8.44 7.59
CA GLU A 47 16.11 -7.12 6.94
C GLU A 47 15.04 -6.24 7.62
N PHE A 48 13.92 -6.85 8.02
CA PHE A 48 12.85 -6.18 8.77
C PHE A 48 13.37 -5.65 10.12
N ASP A 49 14.07 -6.49 10.89
CA ASP A 49 14.65 -6.10 12.18
C ASP A 49 15.65 -4.97 12.04
N ALA A 50 16.54 -5.06 11.04
CA ALA A 50 17.49 -4.00 10.75
C ALA A 50 16.79 -2.68 10.39
N PHE A 51 15.67 -2.74 9.65
CA PHE A 51 14.91 -1.56 9.28
C PHE A 51 14.17 -0.94 10.47
N VAL A 52 13.50 -1.76 11.29
CA VAL A 52 12.84 -1.33 12.54
C VAL A 52 13.84 -0.64 13.47
N GLU A 53 15.02 -1.23 13.68
CA GLU A 53 16.05 -0.63 14.53
C GLU A 53 16.58 0.68 13.93
N LYS A 54 16.76 0.76 12.61
CA LYS A 54 17.20 2.00 11.95
C LYS A 54 16.18 3.13 12.14
N LEU A 55 14.89 2.84 12.02
CA LEU A 55 13.80 3.81 12.24
C LEU A 55 13.76 4.28 13.70
N LYS A 56 13.79 3.34 14.66
CA LYS A 56 13.80 3.67 16.09
C LYS A 56 15.00 4.52 16.48
N ASN A 57 16.18 4.22 15.94
CA ASN A 57 17.42 4.97 16.23
C ASN A 57 17.38 6.43 15.76
N VAL A 58 16.53 6.77 14.80
CA VAL A 58 16.30 8.17 14.37
C VAL A 58 15.08 8.81 15.02
N GLY A 59 14.48 8.16 16.02
CA GLY A 59 13.38 8.69 16.83
C GLY A 59 11.98 8.42 16.28
N VAL A 60 11.84 7.58 15.25
CA VAL A 60 10.53 7.13 14.76
C VAL A 60 9.98 6.08 15.74
N ASN A 61 8.74 6.25 16.18
CA ASN A 61 8.03 5.24 16.95
C ASN A 61 7.57 4.13 16.01
N VAL A 62 7.99 2.89 16.26
CA VAL A 62 7.62 1.75 15.41
C VAL A 62 6.80 0.76 16.21
N ILE A 63 5.55 0.57 15.80
CA ILE A 63 4.63 -0.41 16.37
C ILE A 63 4.75 -1.65 15.50
N VAL A 64 5.41 -2.68 16.03
CA VAL A 64 5.52 -3.99 15.36
C VAL A 64 4.41 -4.89 15.86
N VAL A 65 3.60 -5.41 14.95
CA VAL A 65 2.62 -6.46 15.20
C VAL A 65 3.15 -7.79 14.68
N GLU A 66 3.06 -8.83 15.49
CA GLU A 66 3.46 -10.19 15.10
C GLU A 66 2.37 -10.82 14.23
N ASP A 67 2.77 -11.35 13.08
CA ASP A 67 1.85 -12.03 12.17
C ASP A 67 1.61 -13.49 12.54
N THR A 68 0.58 -14.11 11.95
CA THR A 68 0.21 -15.50 12.18
C THR A 68 0.43 -16.36 10.93
N VAL A 69 0.90 -17.60 11.12
CA VAL A 69 1.15 -18.55 10.00
C VAL A 69 -0.15 -18.92 9.27
N THR A 70 -1.28 -18.80 9.95
CA THR A 70 -2.62 -19.01 9.40
C THR A 70 -3.42 -17.72 9.60
N PRO A 71 -4.07 -17.18 8.57
CA PRO A 71 -4.16 -17.66 7.17
C PRO A 71 -2.84 -17.53 6.38
N ASP A 72 -2.71 -18.28 5.28
CA ASP A 72 -1.51 -18.26 4.44
C ASP A 72 -1.46 -16.97 3.58
N THR A 73 -0.85 -15.94 4.15
CA THR A 73 -0.83 -14.57 3.62
C THR A 73 0.61 -14.05 3.47
N PRO A 74 1.35 -14.48 2.43
CA PRO A 74 2.78 -14.15 2.28
C PRO A 74 3.07 -12.64 2.14
N ASP A 75 2.08 -11.82 1.76
CA ASP A 75 2.20 -10.38 1.57
C ASP A 75 1.70 -9.55 2.78
N SER A 76 1.33 -10.19 3.91
CA SER A 76 0.82 -9.54 5.13
C SER A 76 1.77 -8.49 5.73
N ILE A 77 3.07 -8.59 5.43
CA ILE A 77 4.10 -7.60 5.77
C ILE A 77 3.79 -6.19 5.21
N PHE A 78 2.90 -6.07 4.22
CA PHE A 78 2.50 -4.82 3.56
C PHE A 78 1.08 -4.37 3.99
N PRO A 79 0.86 -3.95 5.25
CA PRO A 79 -0.45 -3.54 5.74
C PRO A 79 -0.99 -2.31 5.01
N ASN A 80 -0.10 -1.51 4.43
CA ASN A 80 -0.41 -0.27 3.72
C ASN A 80 -1.37 -0.48 2.53
N ASN A 81 -1.56 -1.73 2.08
CA ASN A 81 -2.49 -2.05 1.00
C ASN A 81 -3.93 -2.30 1.45
N TRP A 82 -4.16 -2.74 2.69
CA TRP A 82 -5.51 -3.07 3.16
C TRP A 82 -6.03 -2.10 4.22
N ILE A 83 -5.17 -1.28 4.84
CA ILE A 83 -5.55 -0.27 5.82
C ILE A 83 -4.77 1.05 5.70
N SER A 84 -5.42 2.15 6.03
CA SER A 84 -4.79 3.46 6.24
C SER A 84 -5.41 4.19 7.44
N PHE A 85 -4.65 5.13 8.00
CA PHE A 85 -5.01 5.88 9.20
C PHE A 85 -4.91 7.39 8.92
N HIS A 86 -5.89 8.15 9.37
CA HIS A 86 -6.05 9.55 9.05
C HIS A 86 -6.02 10.44 10.31
N GLU A 87 -5.61 11.70 10.15
CA GLU A 87 -5.35 12.62 11.28
C GLU A 87 -6.60 12.94 12.11
N ASN A 88 -7.78 12.82 11.51
CA ASN A 88 -9.08 12.99 12.16
C ASN A 88 -9.56 11.75 12.93
N GLY A 89 -8.78 10.66 12.96
CA GLY A 89 -9.14 9.41 13.61
C GLY A 89 -9.89 8.42 12.70
N ASP A 90 -10.09 8.75 11.42
CA ASP A 90 -10.69 7.82 10.48
C ASP A 90 -9.70 6.72 10.07
N VAL A 91 -10.24 5.52 9.92
CA VAL A 91 -9.55 4.34 9.41
C VAL A 91 -10.23 3.89 8.12
N ALA A 92 -9.49 3.73 7.04
CA ALA A 92 -10.02 3.16 5.81
C ALA A 92 -9.62 1.68 5.69
N LEU A 93 -10.58 0.80 5.38
CA LEU A 93 -10.35 -0.60 5.01
C LEU A 93 -10.57 -0.78 3.51
N TYR A 94 -9.64 -1.46 2.86
CA TYR A 94 -9.55 -1.48 1.41
C TYR A 94 -9.82 -2.85 0.78
N PRO A 95 -10.49 -2.88 -0.40
CA PRO A 95 -10.71 -4.09 -1.17
C PRO A 95 -9.43 -4.52 -1.90
N MET A 96 -9.11 -5.81 -1.80
CA MET A 96 -7.87 -6.40 -2.31
C MET A 96 -8.11 -7.30 -3.52
N PHE A 97 -7.31 -7.12 -4.58
CA PHE A 97 -7.46 -7.89 -5.81
C PHE A 97 -7.27 -9.39 -5.58
N ALA A 98 -6.15 -9.76 -4.95
CA ALA A 98 -5.82 -11.15 -4.66
C ALA A 98 -6.61 -11.65 -3.44
N GLU A 99 -7.29 -12.79 -3.57
CA GLU A 99 -8.17 -13.34 -2.53
C GLU A 99 -7.42 -13.65 -1.24
N ASN A 100 -6.19 -14.17 -1.32
CA ASN A 100 -5.41 -14.44 -0.11
C ASN A 100 -5.06 -13.16 0.65
N ARG A 101 -4.88 -12.04 -0.05
CA ARG A 101 -4.60 -10.76 0.59
C ARG A 101 -5.79 -10.17 1.35
N ARG A 102 -7.02 -10.56 1.01
CA ARG A 102 -8.23 -10.19 1.75
C ARG A 102 -8.21 -10.72 3.19
N LEU A 103 -7.53 -11.84 3.41
CA LEU A 103 -7.35 -12.47 4.70
C LEU A 103 -6.26 -11.80 5.57
N GLU A 104 -5.55 -10.80 5.05
CA GLU A 104 -4.55 -10.01 5.79
C GLU A 104 -5.21 -9.00 6.74
N ARG A 105 -6.49 -8.67 6.51
CA ARG A 105 -7.23 -7.71 7.34
C ARG A 105 -7.40 -8.24 8.76
N ARG A 106 -6.92 -7.46 9.72
CA ARG A 106 -6.83 -7.84 11.13
C ARG A 106 -7.43 -6.78 12.04
N GLU A 107 -8.60 -7.08 12.60
CA GLU A 107 -9.30 -6.20 13.55
C GLU A 107 -8.50 -5.98 14.84
N ASP A 108 -7.75 -6.99 15.29
CA ASP A 108 -6.95 -6.89 16.52
C ASP A 108 -5.84 -5.84 16.46
N ILE A 109 -5.45 -5.41 15.26
CA ILE A 109 -4.52 -4.29 15.07
C ILE A 109 -5.15 -2.97 15.53
N LEU A 110 -6.46 -2.80 15.34
CA LEU A 110 -7.16 -1.59 15.79
C LEU A 110 -7.12 -1.50 17.32
N ASP A 111 -7.43 -2.60 18.01
CA ASP A 111 -7.34 -2.70 19.47
C ASP A 111 -5.92 -2.36 19.98
N ILE A 112 -4.89 -2.92 19.33
CA ILE A 112 -3.49 -2.64 19.67
C ILE A 112 -3.19 -1.14 19.52
N LEU A 113 -3.70 -0.48 18.49
CA LEU A 113 -3.46 0.96 18.28
C LEU A 113 -4.20 1.81 19.32
N GLU A 114 -5.44 1.46 19.67
CA GLU A 114 -6.19 2.13 20.74
C GLU A 114 -5.49 1.99 22.10
N GLU A 115 -4.98 0.79 22.44
CA GLU A 115 -4.17 0.57 23.65
C GLU A 115 -2.89 1.41 23.68
N LYS A 116 -2.36 1.77 22.50
CA LYS A 116 -1.20 2.68 22.34
C LYS A 116 -1.60 4.16 22.36
N GLY A 117 -2.89 4.47 22.52
CA GLY A 117 -3.42 5.81 22.67
C GLY A 117 -3.78 6.50 21.34
N PHE A 118 -3.85 5.76 20.24
CA PHE A 118 -4.45 6.27 19.00
C PHE A 118 -5.97 6.31 19.14
N GLN A 119 -6.61 7.33 18.58
CA GLN A 119 -8.06 7.45 18.57
C GLN A 119 -8.59 6.99 17.23
N ILE A 120 -9.55 6.07 17.26
CA ILE A 120 -10.30 5.63 16.08
C ILE A 120 -11.71 6.18 16.25
N GLU A 121 -12.09 7.12 15.38
CA GLU A 121 -13.38 7.79 15.43
C GLU A 121 -14.38 7.11 14.50
N ASN A 122 -13.95 6.77 13.27
CA ASN A 122 -14.77 6.10 12.28
C ASN A 122 -13.97 5.05 11.50
N ILE A 123 -14.67 4.04 11.00
CA ILE A 123 -14.15 3.07 10.04
C ILE A 123 -14.91 3.26 8.74
N VAL A 124 -14.20 3.62 7.68
CA VAL A 124 -14.71 3.70 6.31
C VAL A 124 -14.31 2.40 5.60
N ASP A 125 -15.28 1.54 5.35
CA ASP A 125 -15.04 0.18 4.86
C ASP A 125 -15.46 0.04 3.39
N TYR A 126 -14.47 -0.07 2.52
CA TYR A 126 -14.66 -0.26 1.08
C TYR A 126 -14.61 -1.74 0.65
N THR A 127 -14.49 -2.68 1.59
CA THR A 127 -14.21 -4.09 1.28
C THR A 127 -15.35 -4.79 0.54
N SER A 128 -16.59 -4.31 0.65
CA SER A 128 -17.74 -4.86 -0.08
C SER A 128 -17.61 -4.72 -1.61
N ALA A 129 -16.80 -3.78 -2.10
CA ALA A 129 -16.51 -3.62 -3.52
C ALA A 129 -15.87 -4.89 -4.15
N GLU A 130 -15.27 -5.76 -3.33
CA GLU A 130 -14.73 -7.05 -3.77
C GLU A 130 -15.80 -7.97 -4.38
N GLU A 131 -17.07 -7.83 -4.00
CA GLU A 131 -18.20 -8.60 -4.54
C GLU A 131 -18.44 -8.29 -6.03
N ASP A 132 -18.11 -7.07 -6.45
CA ASP A 132 -18.26 -6.58 -7.83
C ASP A 132 -16.93 -6.60 -8.62
N ASN A 133 -15.87 -7.20 -8.06
CA ASN A 133 -14.50 -7.19 -8.61
C ASN A 133 -13.91 -5.77 -8.77
N ILE A 134 -14.28 -4.86 -7.87
CA ILE A 134 -13.75 -3.51 -7.78
C ILE A 134 -12.70 -3.48 -6.66
N PHE A 135 -11.54 -2.86 -6.91
CA PHE A 135 -10.40 -2.92 -6.00
C PHE A 135 -9.70 -1.57 -5.88
N LEU A 136 -9.14 -1.31 -4.69
CA LEU A 136 -8.35 -0.12 -4.40
C LEU A 136 -7.39 -0.45 -3.28
N GLU A 137 -6.19 -0.94 -3.61
CA GLU A 137 -5.22 -1.47 -2.62
C GLU A 137 -4.47 -0.37 -1.83
N GLY A 138 -5.23 0.42 -1.09
CA GLY A 138 -4.78 1.35 -0.05
C GLY A 138 -3.72 2.32 -0.53
N THR A 139 -2.78 2.63 0.37
CA THR A 139 -1.67 3.56 0.07
C THR A 139 -0.58 2.96 -0.83
N GLY A 140 -0.76 1.73 -1.30
CA GLY A 140 -0.06 1.23 -2.48
C GLY A 140 -0.53 1.96 -3.74
N SER A 141 -1.84 2.05 -3.91
CA SER A 141 -2.51 2.73 -5.02
C SER A 141 -2.70 4.22 -4.80
N LEU A 142 -2.86 4.67 -3.55
CA LEU A 142 -3.19 6.05 -3.18
C LEU A 142 -1.99 6.79 -2.58
N LEU A 143 -1.42 7.74 -3.32
CA LEU A 143 -0.43 8.67 -2.78
C LEU A 143 -1.12 9.97 -2.36
N LEU A 144 -1.16 10.20 -1.05
CA LEU A 144 -1.92 11.31 -0.45
C LEU A 144 -1.01 12.53 -0.22
N ASP A 145 -1.25 13.59 -0.98
CA ASP A 145 -0.73 14.93 -0.72
C ASP A 145 -1.73 15.65 0.19
N ARG A 146 -1.51 15.49 1.49
CA ARG A 146 -2.41 15.93 2.56
C ARG A 146 -2.36 17.43 2.79
N GLU A 147 -1.28 18.08 2.40
CA GLU A 147 -1.14 19.53 2.51
C GLU A 147 -1.86 20.26 1.38
N ASN A 148 -1.82 19.71 0.16
CA ASN A 148 -2.51 20.29 -1.00
C ASN A 148 -3.89 19.67 -1.28
N GLY A 149 -4.31 18.69 -0.47
CA GLY A 149 -5.60 18.04 -0.61
C GLY A 149 -5.74 17.30 -1.96
N LYS A 150 -4.70 16.57 -2.37
CA LYS A 150 -4.69 15.76 -3.60
C LYS A 150 -4.45 14.28 -3.30
N ALA A 151 -5.05 13.40 -4.09
CA ALA A 151 -4.76 11.97 -4.09
C ALA A 151 -4.33 11.53 -5.49
N TYR A 152 -3.09 11.05 -5.62
CA TYR A 152 -2.56 10.54 -6.88
C TYR A 152 -2.81 9.03 -6.97
N CYS A 153 -3.38 8.58 -8.08
CA CYS A 153 -3.68 7.18 -8.32
C CYS A 153 -3.41 6.79 -9.77
N ALA A 154 -2.49 5.84 -9.97
CA ALA A 154 -2.29 5.17 -11.24
C ALA A 154 -3.30 4.00 -11.35
N LEU A 155 -4.18 4.05 -12.36
CA LEU A 155 -5.16 3.00 -12.59
C LEU A 155 -4.49 1.69 -12.98
N SER A 156 -5.04 0.60 -12.43
CA SER A 156 -4.56 -0.75 -12.66
C SER A 156 -5.63 -1.76 -12.21
N PRO A 157 -5.42 -3.08 -12.39
CA PRO A 157 -6.32 -4.09 -11.81
C PRO A 157 -6.48 -4.02 -10.28
N ARG A 158 -5.69 -3.20 -9.57
CA ARG A 158 -5.69 -3.00 -8.11
C ARG A 158 -6.16 -1.60 -7.70
N ALA A 159 -6.61 -0.78 -8.64
CA ALA A 159 -6.99 0.60 -8.43
C ALA A 159 -8.06 1.00 -9.46
N ASP A 160 -9.31 0.96 -9.01
CA ASP A 160 -10.48 1.36 -9.77
C ASP A 160 -10.71 2.88 -9.69
N GLU A 161 -11.18 3.46 -10.79
CA GLU A 161 -11.43 4.90 -10.91
C GLU A 161 -12.61 5.36 -10.04
N GLU A 162 -13.74 4.65 -10.08
CA GLU A 162 -14.95 5.05 -9.38
C GLU A 162 -14.75 4.96 -7.86
N LEU A 163 -14.14 3.87 -7.39
CA LEU A 163 -13.84 3.70 -5.97
C LEU A 163 -12.78 4.69 -5.47
N MET A 164 -11.83 5.08 -6.32
CA MET A 164 -10.87 6.14 -5.98
C MET A 164 -11.54 7.51 -5.86
N ILE A 165 -12.52 7.81 -6.71
CA ILE A 165 -13.32 9.04 -6.61
C ILE A 165 -14.15 9.04 -5.33
N GLU A 166 -14.82 7.93 -5.00
CA GLU A 166 -15.56 7.77 -3.73
C GLU A 166 -14.66 8.01 -2.52
N PHE A 167 -13.46 7.39 -2.50
CA PHE A 167 -12.47 7.67 -1.45
C PHE A 167 -12.10 9.15 -1.36
N CYS A 168 -11.93 9.83 -2.50
CA CYS A 168 -11.62 11.25 -2.50
C CYS A 168 -12.78 12.11 -1.96
N GLU A 169 -14.03 11.73 -2.23
CA GLU A 169 -15.21 12.39 -1.69
C GLU A 169 -15.30 12.24 -0.16
N ASP A 170 -15.12 11.02 0.36
CA ASP A 170 -15.17 10.73 1.80
C ASP A 170 -14.05 11.43 2.60
N PHE A 171 -12.85 11.50 2.03
CA PHE A 171 -11.66 12.05 2.69
C PHE A 171 -11.35 13.51 2.30
N GLU A 172 -12.26 14.19 1.59
CA GLU A 172 -12.14 15.58 1.14
C GLU A 172 -10.84 15.88 0.35
N LEU A 173 -10.49 14.98 -0.57
CA LEU A 173 -9.32 15.09 -1.45
C LEU A 173 -9.73 15.33 -2.90
N ASN A 174 -8.82 15.93 -3.69
CA ASN A 174 -9.00 16.09 -5.13
C ASN A 174 -8.29 14.94 -5.86
N PRO A 175 -8.99 14.18 -6.72
CA PRO A 175 -8.39 13.07 -7.42
C PRO A 175 -7.44 13.53 -8.54
N VAL A 176 -6.28 12.88 -8.64
CA VAL A 176 -5.34 12.97 -9.78
C VAL A 176 -5.13 11.56 -10.31
N ILE A 177 -5.90 11.22 -11.35
CA ILE A 177 -6.02 9.87 -11.91
C ILE A 177 -5.26 9.79 -13.23
N PHE A 178 -4.46 8.76 -13.42
CA PHE A 178 -3.66 8.56 -14.63
C PHE A 178 -3.35 7.08 -14.86
N GLU A 179 -2.73 6.74 -15.97
CA GLU A 179 -2.21 5.40 -16.23
C GLU A 179 -0.68 5.37 -16.25
N ALA A 180 -0.11 4.34 -15.63
CA ALA A 180 1.34 4.15 -15.56
C ALA A 180 1.75 2.74 -16.00
N TYR A 181 2.85 2.67 -16.75
CA TYR A 181 3.28 1.46 -17.43
C TYR A 181 4.76 1.14 -17.23
N GLN A 182 5.04 -0.15 -17.24
CA GLN A 182 6.36 -0.77 -17.24
C GLN A 182 6.51 -1.66 -18.48
N THR A 183 7.75 -1.91 -18.90
CA THR A 183 8.02 -2.80 -20.03
C THR A 183 8.32 -4.21 -19.54
N VAL A 184 7.47 -5.17 -19.91
CA VAL A 184 7.62 -6.59 -19.59
C VAL A 184 7.63 -7.37 -20.90
N ASN A 185 8.73 -8.07 -21.18
CA ASN A 185 8.92 -8.83 -22.43
C ASN A 185 8.67 -8.00 -23.71
N GLY A 186 9.00 -6.71 -23.69
CA GLY A 186 8.80 -5.79 -24.81
C GLY A 186 7.40 -5.20 -24.94
N GLU A 187 6.47 -5.56 -24.06
CA GLU A 187 5.11 -5.01 -24.01
C GLU A 187 4.96 -4.03 -22.84
N ARG A 188 4.14 -2.98 -23.03
CA ARG A 188 3.73 -2.08 -21.94
C ARG A 188 2.64 -2.77 -21.12
N LYS A 189 2.88 -2.91 -19.82
CA LYS A 189 1.94 -3.46 -18.83
C LYS A 189 1.77 -2.46 -17.71
N HIS A 190 0.60 -2.43 -17.07
CA HIS A 190 0.36 -1.53 -15.95
C HIS A 190 1.40 -1.74 -14.84
N ILE A 191 1.79 -0.62 -14.22
CA ILE A 191 2.37 -0.62 -12.89
C ILE A 191 1.21 -0.78 -11.92
N TYR A 192 1.27 -1.80 -11.09
CA TYR A 192 0.11 -2.24 -10.30
C TYR A 192 -0.19 -1.37 -9.08
N HIS A 193 0.77 -0.56 -8.62
CA HIS A 193 0.64 0.36 -7.49
C HIS A 193 1.38 1.65 -7.81
N THR A 194 0.74 2.78 -7.53
CA THR A 194 1.29 4.14 -7.72
C THR A 194 2.61 4.32 -6.97
N ASN A 195 2.72 3.78 -5.75
CA ASN A 195 3.91 3.92 -4.90
C ASN A 195 5.18 3.23 -5.43
N VAL A 196 5.05 2.38 -6.46
CA VAL A 196 6.19 1.74 -7.14
C VAL A 196 6.90 2.72 -8.05
N MET A 197 6.19 3.72 -8.59
CA MET A 197 6.74 4.69 -9.54
C MET A 197 6.84 6.11 -8.98
N MET A 198 6.22 6.38 -7.83
CA MET A 198 6.12 7.70 -7.25
C MET A 198 6.17 7.65 -5.73
N CYS A 199 6.76 8.67 -5.10
CA CYS A 199 6.59 8.92 -3.67
C CYS A 199 6.49 10.42 -3.39
N LEU A 200 5.75 10.75 -2.34
CA LEU A 200 5.57 12.11 -1.87
C LEU A 200 6.34 12.31 -0.56
N ALA A 201 7.09 13.39 -0.48
CA ALA A 201 7.68 13.90 0.76
C ALA A 201 7.05 15.26 1.11
N GLU A 202 7.52 15.88 2.19
CA GLU A 202 7.00 17.19 2.65
C GLU A 202 7.28 18.32 1.64
N THR A 203 8.45 18.32 0.99
CA THR A 203 8.90 19.43 0.13
C THR A 203 9.30 19.01 -1.27
N PHE A 204 9.22 17.72 -1.58
CA PHE A 204 9.58 17.18 -2.88
C PHE A 204 8.78 15.91 -3.18
N ALA A 205 8.74 15.54 -4.46
CA ALA A 205 8.26 14.24 -4.90
C ALA A 205 9.35 13.57 -5.75
N VAL A 206 9.38 12.24 -5.72
CA VAL A 206 10.17 11.45 -6.67
C VAL A 206 9.18 10.75 -7.58
N ILE A 207 9.36 10.87 -8.89
CA ILE A 207 8.44 10.31 -9.88
C ILE A 207 9.19 9.79 -11.10
N CYS A 208 8.84 8.59 -11.54
CA CYS A 208 9.23 8.07 -12.85
C CYS A 208 8.21 8.52 -13.91
N ALA A 209 8.32 9.76 -14.37
CA ALA A 209 7.36 10.34 -15.32
C ALA A 209 7.33 9.61 -16.69
N ASP A 210 8.42 8.92 -17.05
CA ASP A 210 8.49 8.10 -18.26
C ASP A 210 7.61 6.84 -18.22
N CYS A 211 7.04 6.52 -17.06
CA CYS A 211 6.02 5.48 -16.95
C CYS A 211 4.63 5.95 -17.41
N ILE A 212 4.38 7.26 -17.52
CA ILE A 212 3.07 7.80 -17.90
C ILE A 212 3.05 8.05 -19.40
N ASP A 213 2.55 7.11 -20.19
CA ASP A 213 2.66 7.14 -21.65
C ASP A 213 1.84 8.30 -22.26
N ASP A 214 0.67 8.62 -21.71
CA ASP A 214 -0.14 9.76 -22.17
C ASP A 214 0.49 11.10 -21.76
N THR A 215 0.74 11.95 -22.76
CA THR A 215 1.41 13.24 -22.54
C THR A 215 0.58 14.27 -21.77
N LYS A 216 -0.75 14.19 -21.82
CA LYS A 216 -1.65 15.09 -21.08
C LYS A 216 -1.72 14.67 -19.62
N GLU A 217 -1.86 13.37 -19.35
CA GLU A 217 -1.80 12.82 -17.99
C GLU A 217 -0.45 13.12 -17.34
N ARG A 218 0.65 12.86 -18.05
CA ARG A 218 2.00 13.16 -17.54
C ARG A 218 2.15 14.63 -17.19
N LYS A 219 1.64 15.52 -18.03
CA LYS A 219 1.64 16.97 -17.75
C LYS A 219 0.78 17.30 -16.52
N MET A 220 -0.43 16.75 -16.44
CA MET A 220 -1.34 16.96 -15.30
C MET A 220 -0.74 16.48 -13.98
N VAL A 221 0.01 15.38 -13.98
CA VAL A 221 0.66 14.85 -12.77
C VAL A 221 1.85 15.72 -12.33
N LEU A 222 2.55 16.35 -13.29
CA LEU A 222 3.75 17.15 -13.03
C LEU A 222 3.49 18.64 -12.73
N ASP A 223 2.38 19.19 -13.22
CA ASP A 223 1.97 20.60 -13.04
C ASP A 223 1.12 20.81 -11.76
#